data_AF-A0AA97E0I3-F1
#
_entry.id   AF-A0AA97E0I3-F1
#
_cell.length_a   1.000
_cell.length_b   1.000
_cell.length_c   1.000
_cell.angle_alpha   90.00
_cell.angle_beta   90.00
_cell.angle_gamma   90.00
#
_symmetry.space_group_name_H-M   'P 1'
#
loop_
_entity.id
_entity.type
_entity.pdbx_description
1 polymer ?
#
loop_
_entity_poly.entity_id
_entity_poly.type
_entity_poly.pdbx_seq_one_letter_code
_entity_poly.pdbx_strand_id
1 'polypeptide(L)' 'MKRFLAWCQGQYDRPLGCLLSPRCPYATDHCRKVEPANQGDLDRQVKCHTPLDSEGRPAA' A
#
# COMPACT_ATOMS: atom_id res chain seq x y z
N MET A 1 23.20 23.13 20.31
CA MET A 1 23.48 21.93 19.48
C MET A 1 22.50 20.82 19.84
N LYS A 2 21.29 20.85 19.26
CA LYS A 2 20.30 19.75 19.23
C LYS A 2 19.25 20.23 18.23
N ARG A 3 19.51 19.92 16.95
CA ARG A 3 18.53 20.08 15.88
C ARG A 3 17.33 19.24 16.28
N PHE A 4 16.23 19.92 16.57
CA PHE A 4 14.91 19.35 16.73
C PHE A 4 14.65 18.46 15.51
N LEU A 5 14.71 17.15 15.74
CA LEU A 5 14.15 16.15 14.83
C LEU A 5 12.69 16.57 14.62
N ALA A 6 12.42 17.19 13.47
CA ALA A 6 11.08 17.56 13.08
C ALA A 6 10.24 16.29 13.06
N TRP A 7 9.33 16.20 14.02
CA TRP A 7 8.38 15.12 14.18
C TRP A 7 7.54 15.06 12.90
N CYS A 8 7.76 14.06 12.05
CA CYS A 8 6.85 13.78 10.97
C CYS A 8 5.59 13.18 11.61
N GLN A 9 4.62 14.05 11.94
CA GLN A 9 3.28 13.68 12.37
C GLN A 9 2.73 12.70 11.32
N GLY A 10 2.55 11.42 11.67
CA GLY A 10 2.09 10.37 10.74
C GLY A 10 2.99 9.13 10.61
N GLN A 11 4.15 9.07 11.28
CA GLN A 11 4.99 7.86 11.25
C GLN A 11 4.31 6.62 11.86
N TYR A 12 3.39 6.83 12.82
CA TYR A 12 2.70 5.76 13.54
C TYR A 12 1.27 5.47 13.02
N ASP A 13 0.69 6.34 12.20
CA ASP A 13 -0.66 6.19 11.63
C ASP A 13 -0.68 5.25 10.40
N ARG A 14 0.14 4.19 10.42
CA ARG A 14 0.25 3.24 9.32
C ARG A 14 -0.97 2.31 9.30
N PRO A 15 -1.68 2.18 8.17
CA PRO A 15 -2.81 1.26 8.08
C PRO A 15 -2.36 -0.19 8.27
N LEU A 16 -3.21 -0.99 8.91
CA LEU A 16 -2.93 -2.40 9.23
C LEU A 16 -2.89 -3.30 7.98
N GLY A 17 -3.74 -3.03 6.99
CA GLY A 17 -3.78 -3.77 5.73
C GLY A 17 -2.83 -3.23 4.67
N CYS A 18 -3.31 -3.10 3.44
CA CYS A 18 -2.59 -2.47 2.34
C CYS A 18 -2.22 -1.01 2.69
N LEU A 19 -0.92 -0.70 2.59
CA LEU A 19 -0.36 0.63 2.83
C LEU A 19 -0.92 1.72 1.91
N LEU A 20 -1.47 1.32 0.77
CA LEU A 20 -2.11 2.20 -0.19
C LEU A 20 -3.60 2.44 0.08
N SER A 21 -4.23 1.67 0.98
CA SER A 21 -5.69 1.72 1.20
C SER A 21 -6.27 3.11 1.52
N PRO A 22 -5.57 4.05 2.20
CA PRO A 22 -6.12 5.39 2.45
C PRO A 22 -6.21 6.29 1.20
N ARG A 23 -5.49 5.94 0.12
CA ARG A 23 -5.39 6.75 -1.10
C ARG A 23 -5.69 5.98 -2.40
N CYS A 24 -5.93 4.68 -2.32
CA CYS A 24 -6.21 3.83 -3.48
C CYS A 24 -7.71 3.93 -3.85
N PRO A 25 -8.05 4.29 -5.10
CA PRO A 25 -9.45 4.39 -5.55
C PRO A 25 -10.15 3.02 -5.63
N TYR A 26 -9.38 1.94 -5.73
CA TYR A 26 -9.89 0.56 -5.80
C TYR A 26 -9.89 -0.14 -4.42
N ALA A 27 -9.69 0.58 -3.32
CA ALA A 27 -9.56 -0.01 -1.99
C ALA A 27 -10.88 -0.63 -1.50
N THR A 28 -10.89 -1.96 -1.36
CA THR A 28 -11.98 -2.72 -0.73
C THR A 28 -11.76 -2.83 0.79
N ASP A 29 -12.74 -3.36 1.51
CA ASP A 29 -12.59 -3.65 2.94
C ASP A 29 -11.51 -4.70 3.23
N HIS A 30 -11.28 -5.61 2.28
CA HIS A 30 -10.19 -6.57 2.36
C HIS A 30 -8.84 -5.85 2.39
N CYS A 31 -8.65 -4.82 1.54
CA CYS A 31 -7.43 -4.02 1.50
C CYS A 31 -7.18 -3.26 2.82
N ARG A 32 -8.20 -2.94 3.61
CA ARG A 32 -8.05 -2.24 4.89
C ARG A 32 -7.65 -3.17 6.03
N LYS A 33 -8.04 -4.45 5.95
CA LYS A 33 -7.91 -5.43 7.03
C LYS A 33 -6.74 -6.39 6.84
N VAL A 34 -6.34 -6.66 5.60
CA VAL A 34 -5.37 -7.71 5.27
C VAL A 34 -4.22 -7.13 4.45
N GLU A 35 -2.99 -7.44 4.83
CA GLU A 35 -1.80 -7.11 4.06
C GLU A 35 -1.69 -8.03 2.82
N PRO A 36 -1.54 -7.48 1.60
CA PRO A 36 -1.37 -8.30 0.41
C PRO A 36 -0.02 -9.00 0.39
N ALA A 37 0.01 -10.22 -0.16
CA ALA A 37 1.26 -10.92 -0.45
C ALA A 37 1.97 -10.28 -1.65
N ASN A 38 3.27 -10.54 -1.76
CA ASN A 38 4.01 -10.23 -2.98
C ASN A 38 3.61 -11.24 -4.07
N GLN A 39 3.34 -10.73 -5.27
CA GLN A 39 2.96 -11.49 -6.46
C GLN A 39 3.87 -11.08 -7.62
N GLY A 40 4.06 -11.97 -8.60
CA GLY A 40 4.91 -11.72 -9.78
C GLY A 40 6.30 -12.32 -9.66
N ASP A 41 7.10 -12.12 -10.71
CA ASP A 41 8.47 -12.61 -10.79
C ASP A 41 9.39 -11.92 -9.76
N LEU A 42 10.52 -12.55 -9.44
CA LEU A 42 11.49 -12.01 -8.48
C LEU A 42 11.96 -10.60 -8.85
N ASP A 43 12.11 -10.32 -10.15
CA ASP A 43 12.53 -9.00 -10.65
C ASP A 43 11.39 -7.98 -10.71
N ARG A 44 10.13 -8.42 -10.59
CA ARG A 44 8.94 -7.57 -10.71
C ARG A 44 7.83 -8.03 -9.78
N GLN A 45 7.96 -7.65 -8.51
CA GLN A 45 6.96 -7.95 -7.49
C GLN A 45 5.95 -6.82 -7.33
N VAL A 46 4.68 -7.19 -7.23
CA VAL A 46 3.57 -6.30 -6.85
C VAL A 46 2.99 -6.77 -5.53
N LYS A 47 2.59 -5.81 -4.69
CA LYS A 47 1.98 -6.07 -3.38
C LYS A 47 0.55 -5.53 -3.38
N CYS A 48 -0.31 -6.19 -4.16
CA CYS A 48 -1.71 -5.82 -4.35
C CYS A 48 -2.61 -7.05 -4.25
N HIS A 49 -3.82 -6.89 -3.70
CA HIS A 49 -4.83 -7.96 -3.72
C HIS A 49 -5.43 -8.16 -5.13
N THR A 50 -5.46 -7.09 -5.93
CA THR A 50 -5.97 -7.06 -7.30
C THR A 50 -5.01 -6.22 -8.17
N PRO A 51 -3.96 -6.83 -8.76
CA PRO A 51 -3.00 -6.12 -9.61
C PRO A 51 -3.68 -5.33 -10.72
N LEU A 52 -3.10 -4.20 -11.12
CA LEU A 52 -3.64 -3.37 -12.19
C LEU A 52 -2.99 -3.75 -13.54
N ASP A 53 -3.76 -3.67 -14.62
CA ASP A 53 -3.28 -3.81 -15.99
C ASP A 53 -2.43 -2.59 -16.43
N SER A 54 -1.94 -2.62 -17.66
CA SER A 54 -1.17 -1.51 -18.24
C SER A 54 -1.95 -0.21 -18.39
N GLU A 55 -3.29 -0.26 -18.37
CA GLU A 55 -4.19 0.89 -18.42
C GLU A 55 -4.60 1.36 -17.00
N GLY A 56 -4.10 0.72 -15.95
CA GLY A 56 -4.38 1.07 -14.55
C GLY A 56 -5.70 0.55 -14.03
N ARG A 57 -6.35 -0.40 -14.72
CA ARG A 57 -7.60 -1.02 -14.27
C ARG A 57 -7.31 -2.31 -13.51
N PRO A 58 -8.13 -2.71 -12.52
CA PRO A 58 -7.98 -4.00 -11.87
C PRO A 58 -8.01 -5.14 -12.89
N ALA A 59 -6.87 -5.82 -13.03
CA ALA A 59 -6.74 -7.06 -13.79
C ALA A 59 -7.31 -8.17 -12.92
N ALA A 60 -8.63 -8.36 -13.00
CA ALA A 60 -9.34 -9.47 -12.37
C ALA A 60 -9.19 -10.74 -13.22
#